data_AF-X1EYH7-F1
#
_entry.id   AF-X1EYH7-F1
#
_cell.length_a   1.000
_cell.length_b   1.000
_cell.length_c   1.000
_cell.angle_alpha   90.00
_cell.angle_beta   90.00
_cell.angle_gamma   90.00
#
_symmetry.space_group_name_H-M   'P 1'
#
loop_
_entity.id
_entity.type
_entity.pdbx_description
1 polymer ?
#
loop_
_entity_poly.entity_id
_entity_poly.type
_entity_poly.pdbx_seq_one_letter_code
_entity_poly.pdbx_strand_id
1 'polypeptide(L)'
;KLLFEIGMPNLGLQILYDIINSRPGFSAERIFSPWTDFEERLRETGIRLFSLENRIFLDCFDIVGFNLQHELLYTNMLNMLDLGKIPLHAEKRGQGHPLICAGGPAMVNPQPISIFADFIVIGDGEEVIIPILERVGAYKE
;
A
#
# COMPACT_ATOMS: atom_id res chain seq x y z
N LYS A 1 7.07 -2.50 12.84
CA LYS A 1 7.68 -3.74 12.31
C LYS A 1 6.58 -4.70 11.83
N LEU A 2 6.14 -4.56 10.58
CA LEU A 2 5.25 -5.55 9.93
C LEU A 2 6.12 -6.68 9.39
N LEU A 3 6.41 -7.67 10.24
CA LEU A 3 7.05 -8.92 9.84
C LEU A 3 6.03 -9.79 9.10
N PHE A 4 6.45 -10.58 8.10
CA PHE A 4 5.58 -11.54 7.43
C PHE A 4 4.82 -12.44 8.42
N GLU A 5 5.49 -12.91 9.48
CA GLU A 5 4.89 -13.73 10.55
C GLU A 5 3.86 -12.99 11.41
N ILE A 6 3.91 -11.65 11.47
CA ILE A 6 3.01 -10.79 12.27
C ILE A 6 1.90 -10.19 11.39
N GLY A 7 2.11 -10.07 10.07
CA GLY A 7 1.13 -9.57 9.10
C GLY A 7 0.13 -10.61 8.61
N MET A 8 0.45 -11.92 8.70
CA MET A 8 -0.46 -13.01 8.34
C MET A 8 -1.79 -13.04 9.12
N PRO A 9 -1.88 -12.71 10.42
CA PRO A 9 -3.16 -12.62 11.15
C PRO A 9 -3.92 -11.30 10.91
N ASN A 10 -3.68 -10.58 9.81
CA ASN A 10 -4.48 -9.42 9.45
C ASN A 10 -5.70 -9.85 8.61
N LEU A 11 -6.78 -10.19 9.30
CA LEU A 11 -8.04 -10.60 8.69
C LEU A 11 -8.55 -9.56 7.66
N GLY A 12 -8.47 -8.27 7.97
CA GLY A 12 -8.90 -7.23 7.03
C GLY A 12 -8.10 -7.20 5.72
N LEU A 13 -6.80 -7.50 5.78
CA LEU A 13 -5.98 -7.62 4.56
C LEU A 13 -6.36 -8.85 3.73
N GLN A 14 -6.70 -9.97 4.38
CA GLN A 14 -7.17 -11.18 3.70
C GLN A 14 -8.53 -10.95 3.03
N ILE A 15 -9.47 -10.32 3.74
CA ILE A 15 -10.79 -10.03 3.19
C ILE A 15 -10.68 -9.09 1.99
N LEU A 16 -9.92 -8.00 2.09
CA LEU A 16 -9.70 -7.09 0.96
C LEU A 16 -9.04 -7.80 -0.23
N TYR A 17 -8.04 -8.65 0.02
CA TYR A 17 -7.38 -9.43 -1.02
C TYR A 17 -8.37 -10.34 -1.76
N ASP A 18 -9.24 -11.05 -1.02
CA ASP A 18 -10.23 -11.96 -1.59
C ASP A 18 -11.33 -11.20 -2.35
N ILE A 19 -11.84 -10.10 -1.78
CA ILE A 19 -12.83 -9.23 -2.42
C ILE A 19 -12.30 -8.73 -3.77
N ILE A 20 -11.09 -8.17 -3.81
CA ILE A 20 -10.52 -7.60 -5.03
C ILE A 20 -10.26 -8.69 -6.06
N ASN A 21 -9.60 -9.79 -5.68
CA ASN A 21 -9.23 -10.86 -6.61
C ASN A 21 -10.43 -11.69 -7.08
N SER A 22 -11.58 -11.60 -6.41
CA SER A 22 -12.84 -12.20 -6.89
C SER A 22 -13.50 -11.41 -8.03
N ARG A 23 -13.09 -10.16 -8.26
CA ARG A 23 -13.67 -9.26 -9.25
C ARG A 23 -12.86 -9.29 -10.56
N PRO A 24 -13.45 -9.69 -11.70
CA PRO A 24 -12.75 -9.67 -12.98
C PRO A 24 -12.25 -8.27 -13.33
N GLY A 25 -11.02 -8.18 -13.86
CA GLY A 25 -10.40 -6.92 -14.25
C GLY A 25 -9.56 -6.25 -13.15
N PHE A 26 -9.57 -6.77 -11.93
CA PHE A 26 -8.70 -6.30 -10.85
C PHE A 26 -7.76 -7.41 -10.37
N SER A 27 -6.63 -7.01 -9.80
CA SER A 27 -5.70 -7.90 -9.13
C SER A 27 -5.12 -7.19 -7.90
N ALA A 28 -5.14 -7.87 -6.76
CA ALA A 28 -4.49 -7.41 -5.53
C ALA A 28 -3.29 -8.30 -5.23
N GLU A 29 -2.18 -7.68 -4.89
CA GLU A 29 -0.97 -8.35 -4.41
C GLU A 29 -0.56 -7.82 -3.03
N ARG A 30 0.16 -8.63 -2.27
CA ARG A 30 0.59 -8.30 -0.92
C ARG A 30 2.06 -7.92 -0.91
N ILE A 31 2.35 -6.86 -0.17
CA ILE A 31 3.68 -6.30 -0.01
C ILE A 31 3.89 -6.06 1.48
N PHE A 32 5.01 -6.54 2.02
CA PHE A 32 5.35 -6.39 3.43
C PHE A 32 6.59 -5.51 3.58
N SER A 33 6.66 -4.80 4.70
CA SER A 33 7.87 -4.08 5.08
C SER A 33 9.00 -5.10 5.23
N PRO A 34 10.16 -4.90 4.56
CA PRO A 34 11.28 -5.80 4.75
C PRO A 34 11.82 -5.68 6.18
N TRP A 35 12.48 -6.75 6.63
CA TRP A 35 13.33 -6.68 7.82
C TRP A 35 14.65 -6.00 7.47
N THR A 36 15.46 -5.67 8.48
CA THR A 36 16.66 -4.85 8.31
C THR A 36 17.67 -5.45 7.34
N ASP A 37 17.86 -6.77 7.39
CA ASP A 37 18.77 -7.50 6.50
C ASP A 37 18.30 -7.46 5.04
N PHE A 38 17.00 -7.68 4.78
CA PHE A 38 16.47 -7.63 3.43
C PHE A 38 16.41 -6.19 2.90
N GLU A 39 16.09 -5.23 3.77
CA GLU A 39 16.13 -3.80 3.43
C GLU A 39 17.54 -3.37 2.99
N GLU A 40 18.58 -3.73 3.76
CA GLU A 40 19.97 -3.44 3.42
C GLU A 40 20.32 -3.99 2.03
N ARG A 41 19.93 -5.23 1.74
CA ARG A 41 20.16 -5.84 0.42
C ARG A 41 19.44 -5.11 -0.73
N LEU A 42 18.18 -4.69 -0.53
CA LEU A 42 17.45 -3.92 -1.53
C LEU A 42 18.14 -2.58 -1.81
N ARG A 43 18.61 -1.90 -0.76
CA ARG A 43 19.32 -0.63 -0.87
C ARG A 43 20.68 -0.78 -1.57
N GLU A 44 21.47 -1.78 -1.19
CA GLU A 44 22.79 -2.08 -1.79
C GLU A 44 22.69 -2.41 -3.28
N THR A 45 21.70 -3.21 -3.66
CA THR A 45 21.53 -3.66 -5.05
C THR A 45 20.75 -2.67 -5.91
N GLY A 46 20.11 -1.66 -5.30
CA GLY A 46 19.22 -0.74 -5.99
C GLY A 46 17.91 -1.36 -6.47
N ILE A 47 17.60 -2.59 -6.04
CA ILE A 47 16.35 -3.27 -6.39
C ILE A 47 15.20 -2.61 -5.63
N ARG A 48 14.13 -2.27 -6.36
CA ARG A 48 12.91 -1.68 -5.81
C ARG A 48 12.12 -2.71 -5.01
N LEU A 49 11.40 -2.27 -3.98
CA LEU A 49 10.47 -3.14 -3.26
C LEU A 49 9.43 -3.74 -4.22
N PHE A 50 9.07 -5.00 -4.01
CA PHE A 50 8.15 -5.74 -4.90
C PHE A 50 7.20 -6.64 -4.10
N SER A 51 6.15 -7.11 -4.78
CA SER A 51 5.13 -7.99 -4.22
C SER A 51 5.53 -9.43 -4.00
N LEU A 52 4.83 -10.08 -3.08
CA LEU A 52 5.11 -11.44 -2.69
C LEU A 52 4.71 -12.45 -3.78
N GLU A 53 3.55 -12.24 -4.41
CA GLU A 53 2.96 -13.18 -5.34
C GLU A 53 3.74 -13.24 -6.65
N ASN A 54 3.88 -12.11 -7.35
CA ASN A 54 4.46 -12.08 -8.70
C ASN A 54 5.73 -11.24 -8.83
N ARG A 55 6.25 -10.68 -7.72
CA ARG A 55 7.42 -9.79 -7.70
C ARG A 55 7.23 -8.56 -8.61
N ILE A 56 6.02 -8.03 -8.66
CA ILE A 56 5.73 -6.76 -9.30
C ILE A 56 6.28 -5.64 -8.43
N PHE A 57 7.05 -4.72 -9.01
CA PHE A 57 7.61 -3.59 -8.28
C PHE A 57 6.52 -2.64 -7.77
N LEU A 58 6.73 -2.07 -6.58
CA LEU A 58 5.75 -1.24 -5.88
C LEU A 58 5.29 -0.04 -6.72
N ASP A 59 6.18 0.54 -7.51
CA ASP A 59 5.90 1.68 -8.39
C ASP A 59 5.18 1.31 -9.69
N CYS A 60 5.01 0.01 -9.99
CA CYS A 60 4.27 -0.46 -11.16
C CYS A 60 2.76 -0.67 -10.89
N PHE A 61 2.30 -0.51 -9.64
CA PHE A 61 0.88 -0.64 -9.31
C PHE A 61 0.08 0.61 -9.69
N ASP A 62 -1.23 0.45 -9.86
CA ASP A 62 -2.12 1.60 -10.03
C ASP A 62 -2.44 2.28 -8.69
N ILE A 63 -2.58 1.48 -7.65
CA ILE A 63 -2.86 1.90 -6.29
C ILE A 63 -2.00 1.07 -5.33
N VAL A 64 -1.42 1.73 -4.32
CA VAL A 64 -0.78 1.09 -3.18
C VAL A 64 -1.54 1.46 -1.91
N GLY A 65 -2.16 0.47 -1.28
CA GLY A 65 -2.91 0.64 -0.04
C GLY A 65 -2.13 0.19 1.19
N PHE A 66 -2.10 1.03 2.23
CA PHE A 66 -1.51 0.70 3.53
C PHE A 66 -2.59 0.45 4.57
N ASN A 67 -2.59 -0.73 5.18
CA ASN A 67 -3.44 -1.03 6.34
C ASN A 67 -2.68 -0.70 7.65
N LEU A 68 -2.93 0.48 8.20
CA LEU A 68 -2.23 1.04 9.35
C LEU A 68 -3.02 0.76 10.64
N GLN A 69 -2.59 -0.28 11.35
CA GLN A 69 -3.25 -0.71 12.59
C GLN A 69 -2.97 0.21 13.79
N HIS A 70 -1.84 0.91 13.78
CA HIS A 70 -1.42 1.85 14.82
C HIS A 70 -0.33 2.78 14.27
N GLU A 71 -0.07 3.88 14.97
CA GLU A 71 0.77 5.00 14.51
C GLU A 71 2.25 4.62 14.33
N LEU A 72 2.73 3.60 15.03
CA LEU A 72 4.12 3.11 14.85
C LEU A 72 4.39 2.52 13.46
N LEU A 73 3.34 2.29 12.66
CA LEU A 73 3.46 1.80 11.29
C LEU A 73 3.60 2.93 10.26
N TYR A 74 3.53 4.19 10.66
CA TYR A 74 3.70 5.32 9.74
C TYR A 74 5.10 5.34 9.13
N THR A 75 6.13 5.11 9.94
CA THR A 75 7.51 5.02 9.45
C THR A 75 7.71 3.82 8.53
N ASN A 76 7.00 2.71 8.76
CA ASN A 76 6.98 1.55 7.87
C ASN A 76 6.42 1.94 6.49
N MET A 77 5.30 2.66 6.43
CA MET A 77 4.75 3.18 5.18
C MET A 77 5.78 4.04 4.43
N LEU A 78 6.39 5.02 5.11
CA LEU A 78 7.38 5.90 4.49
C LEU A 78 8.60 5.13 3.97
N ASN A 79 9.09 4.15 4.74
CA ASN A 79 10.20 3.29 4.32
C ASN A 79 9.85 2.48 3.07
N MET A 80 8.64 1.91 3.01
CA MET A 80 8.20 1.15 1.84
C MET A 80 8.08 2.03 0.59
N LEU A 81 7.58 3.26 0.72
CA LEU A 81 7.55 4.22 -0.39
C LEU A 81 8.97 4.54 -0.90
N ASP A 82 9.91 4.80 0.00
CA ASP A 82 11.31 5.06 -0.35
C ASP A 82 11.98 3.87 -1.05
N LEU A 83 11.78 2.65 -0.54
CA LEU A 83 12.28 1.42 -1.16
C LEU A 83 11.62 1.12 -2.50
N GLY A 84 10.36 1.50 -2.67
CA GLY A 84 9.64 1.40 -3.94
C GLY A 84 9.96 2.51 -4.93
N LYS A 85 10.82 3.48 -4.57
CA LYS A 85 11.15 4.66 -5.40
C LYS A 85 9.94 5.55 -5.69
N ILE A 86 8.99 5.61 -4.76
CA ILE A 86 7.82 6.48 -4.85
C ILE A 86 8.09 7.75 -4.03
N PRO A 87 7.85 8.96 -4.59
CA PRO A 87 7.96 10.21 -3.84
C PRO A 87 7.12 10.17 -2.56
N LEU A 88 7.75 10.49 -1.42
CA LEU A 88 7.09 10.43 -0.12
C LEU A 88 5.90 11.38 -0.03
N HIS A 89 6.09 12.64 -0.43
CA HIS A 89 5.05 13.66 -0.35
C HIS A 89 4.10 13.54 -1.52
N ALA A 90 2.79 13.55 -1.24
CA ALA A 90 1.73 13.42 -2.23
C ALA A 90 1.85 14.46 -3.35
N GLU A 91 2.18 15.71 -3.01
CA GLU A 91 2.36 16.81 -3.97
C GLU A 91 3.46 16.56 -5.02
N LYS A 92 4.39 15.63 -4.76
CA LYS A 92 5.50 15.30 -5.68
C LYS A 92 5.17 14.12 -6.60
N ARG A 93 4.02 13.47 -6.43
CA ARG A 93 3.56 12.38 -7.30
C ARG A 93 2.81 12.94 -8.51
N GLY A 94 3.24 12.50 -9.70
CA GLY A 94 2.54 12.77 -10.97
C GLY A 94 1.85 11.54 -11.53
N GLN A 95 1.29 11.64 -12.75
CA GLN A 95 0.51 10.56 -13.40
C GLN A 95 1.24 9.22 -13.58
N GLY A 96 2.58 9.21 -13.56
CA GLY A 96 3.39 7.98 -13.64
C GLY A 96 3.58 7.23 -12.32
N HIS A 97 3.04 7.71 -11.20
CA HIS A 97 3.16 7.06 -9.90
C HIS A 97 1.83 6.41 -9.48
N PRO A 98 1.86 5.35 -8.65
CA PRO A 98 0.66 4.82 -8.01
C PRO A 98 -0.02 5.87 -7.14
N LEU A 99 -1.35 5.77 -7.03
CA LEU A 99 -2.08 6.43 -5.95
C LEU A 99 -1.79 5.71 -4.63
N ILE A 100 -1.43 6.47 -3.61
CA ILE A 100 -1.16 5.98 -2.27
C ILE A 100 -2.37 6.22 -1.40
N CYS A 101 -2.92 5.15 -0.82
CA CYS A 101 -4.00 5.26 0.14
C CYS A 101 -3.67 4.58 1.46
N ALA A 102 -4.39 4.98 2.50
CA ALA A 102 -4.26 4.37 3.82
C ALA A 102 -5.63 4.09 4.43
N GLY A 103 -5.72 2.98 5.16
CA GLY A 103 -6.87 2.55 5.92
C GLY A 103 -6.45 1.93 7.25
N GLY A 104 -7.42 1.41 7.99
CA GLY A 104 -7.20 0.76 9.28
C GLY A 104 -7.44 1.68 10.50
N PRO A 105 -7.46 1.12 11.71
CA PRO A 105 -7.84 1.84 12.93
C PRO A 105 -7.06 3.13 13.20
N ALA A 106 -5.80 3.23 12.80
CA ALA A 106 -5.00 4.45 13.02
C ALA A 106 -5.51 5.65 12.20
N MET A 107 -6.33 5.41 11.17
CA MET A 107 -6.85 6.47 10.29
C MET A 107 -7.97 7.31 10.89
N VAL A 108 -8.39 7.02 12.13
CA VAL A 108 -9.28 7.93 12.87
C VAL A 108 -8.62 9.29 13.15
N ASN A 109 -7.29 9.38 13.09
CA ASN A 109 -6.53 10.63 13.09
C ASN A 109 -5.60 10.68 11.87
N PRO A 110 -6.12 11.07 10.69
CA PRO A 110 -5.36 11.02 9.44
C PRO A 110 -4.31 12.12 9.30
N GLN A 111 -4.40 13.18 10.12
CA GLN A 111 -3.58 14.39 9.99
C GLN A 111 -2.07 14.14 9.93
N PRO A 112 -1.47 13.20 10.68
CA PRO A 112 -0.03 12.95 10.63
C PRO A 112 0.47 12.38 9.30
N ILE A 113 -0.39 11.66 8.56
CA ILE A 113 0.00 11.00 7.31
C ILE A 113 -0.59 11.64 6.05
N SER A 114 -1.46 12.63 6.20
CA SER A 114 -2.22 13.25 5.10
C SER A 114 -1.33 13.88 4.03
N ILE A 115 -0.12 14.31 4.37
CA ILE A 115 0.86 14.84 3.42
C ILE A 115 1.56 13.76 2.58
N PHE A 116 1.43 12.48 2.97
CA PHE A 116 2.09 11.33 2.33
C PHE A 116 1.11 10.40 1.61
N ALA A 117 -0.20 10.50 1.86
CA ALA A 117 -1.24 9.74 1.19
C ALA A 117 -2.05 10.62 0.24
N ASP A 118 -2.48 10.08 -0.90
CA ASP A 118 -3.34 10.78 -1.87
C ASP A 118 -4.81 10.78 -1.42
N PHE A 119 -5.24 9.72 -0.74
CA PHE A 119 -6.53 9.68 -0.03
C PHE A 119 -6.50 8.70 1.13
N ILE A 120 -7.46 8.83 2.05
CA ILE A 120 -7.55 8.01 3.25
C ILE A 120 -8.97 7.46 3.37
N VAL A 121 -9.08 6.19 3.73
CA VAL A 121 -10.35 5.50 3.97
C VAL A 121 -10.51 5.31 5.47
N ILE A 122 -11.58 5.88 6.03
CA ILE A 122 -11.94 5.78 7.45
C ILE A 122 -13.21 4.95 7.55
N GLY A 123 -13.19 3.92 8.39
CA GLY A 123 -14.30 2.99 8.54
C GLY A 123 -14.07 1.68 7.77
N ASP A 124 -15.14 1.12 7.21
CA ASP A 124 -15.08 -0.16 6.53
C ASP A 124 -14.56 -0.01 5.09
N GLY A 125 -13.35 -0.54 4.88
CA GLY A 125 -12.72 -0.53 3.56
C GLY A 125 -13.36 -1.51 2.59
N GLU A 126 -13.99 -2.57 3.09
CA GLU A 126 -14.53 -3.68 2.29
C GLU A 126 -15.71 -3.22 1.43
N GLU A 127 -16.51 -2.28 1.94
CA GLU A 127 -17.65 -1.72 1.22
C GLU A 127 -17.25 -0.73 0.10
N VAL A 128 -16.10 -0.07 0.25
CA VAL A 128 -15.70 1.05 -0.62
C VAL A 128 -14.57 0.72 -1.59
N ILE A 129 -13.84 -0.38 -1.38
CA ILE A 129 -12.66 -0.72 -2.20
C ILE A 129 -13.00 -0.95 -3.67
N ILE A 130 -14.08 -1.66 -3.97
CA ILE A 130 -14.49 -1.93 -5.36
C ILE A 130 -14.92 -0.64 -6.08
N PRO A 131 -15.81 0.21 -5.53
CA PRO A 131 -16.13 1.52 -6.13
C PRO A 131 -14.90 2.40 -6.39
N ILE A 132 -13.92 2.39 -5.47
CA ILE A 132 -12.66 3.13 -5.64
C ILE A 132 -11.86 2.58 -6.83
N LEU A 133 -11.67 1.26 -6.90
CA LEU A 133 -10.91 0.62 -7.98
C LEU A 133 -11.58 0.84 -9.36
N GLU A 134 -12.90 0.72 -9.44
CA GLU A 134 -13.67 1.02 -10.65
C GLU A 134 -13.47 2.49 -11.08
N ARG A 135 -13.48 3.42 -10.12
CA ARG A 135 -13.28 4.84 -10.42
C ARG A 135 -11.88 5.15 -10.93
N VAL A 136 -10.85 4.51 -10.35
CA VAL A 136 -9.45 4.68 -10.78
C VAL A 136 -9.22 4.02 -12.13
N GLY A 137 -9.77 2.82 -12.36
CA GLY A 137 -9.70 2.14 -13.65
C GLY A 137 -10.25 3.01 -14.78
N ALA A 138 -11.43 3.59 -14.59
CA ALA A 138 -12.06 4.50 -15.56
C ALA A 138 -11.31 5.82 -15.81
N TYR A 139 -10.36 6.21 -14.95
CA TYR A 139 -9.52 7.40 -15.14
C TYR A 139 -8.20 7.07 -15.85
N LYS A 140 -7.76 5.80 -15.82
CA LYS A 140 -6.52 5.35 -16.45
C LYS A 140 -6.72 4.84 -17.88
N GLU A 141 -7.94 4.45 -18.25
CA GLU A 141 -8.38 4.26 -19.65
C GLU A 141 -8.47 5.58 -20.41
#